data_AF-A0A7X8INB3-F1
#
_entry.id   AF-A0A7X8INB3-F1
#
_cell.length_a   1.000
_cell.length_b   1.000
_cell.length_c   1.000
_cell.angle_alpha   90.00
_cell.angle_beta   90.00
_cell.angle_gamma   90.00
#
_symmetry.space_group_name_H-M   'P 1'
#
loop_
_entity.id
_entity.type
_entity.pdbx_description
1 polymer ?
#
loop_
_entity_poly.entity_id
_entity_poly.type
_entity_poly.pdbx_seq_one_letter_code
_entity_poly.pdbx_strand_id
1 'polypeptide(L)'
;MKRKLHLISLLILCVGMSSVSFAQTWDAPALKGSVPVSGTTYYVYNLGKKAFLNRGGNWRTQAIATAFPYANEAVINAAGSIVKWTAVNTTGTTWTLQYNIGGADENGKYLFAANASNGEVYTDNTNDNTWVLAVADASRNIYTLQVPATYGGYNAEQFLGVGSAAEGTSMGYANVVKYNIPSGDDYTKWIFVSQADYELYLAKVTLDRYMTYADMIGGIDLTSYINTYNADVTSNINTAATNLLTTLDPEDFIWSIYNPSFEDGFNHWTNSGFWTQGN
;
A
#
# COMPACT_ATOMS: atom_id res chain seq x y z
N MET A 1 -0.99 -61.36 -6.36
CA MET A 1 -1.46 -60.21 -7.17
C MET A 1 -2.37 -59.24 -6.41
N LYS A 2 -3.36 -59.67 -5.62
CA LYS A 2 -4.32 -58.77 -4.94
C LYS A 2 -3.70 -57.72 -3.98
N ARG A 3 -2.63 -58.04 -3.25
CA ARG A 3 -1.96 -57.07 -2.33
C ARG A 3 -1.17 -55.95 -3.03
N LYS A 4 -0.72 -56.15 -4.27
CA LYS A 4 0.01 -55.11 -5.04
C LYS A 4 -0.94 -54.12 -5.74
N LEU A 5 -2.20 -54.50 -5.99
CA LEU A 5 -3.21 -53.59 -6.54
C LEU A 5 -3.71 -52.56 -5.51
N HIS A 6 -3.78 -52.91 -4.22
CA HIS A 6 -4.24 -51.98 -3.18
C HIS A 6 -3.25 -50.84 -2.92
N LEU A 7 -1.94 -51.10 -3.04
CA LEU A 7 -0.90 -50.07 -2.89
C LEU A 7 -0.88 -49.09 -4.07
N ILE A 8 -1.20 -49.55 -5.29
CA ILE A 8 -1.28 -48.71 -6.49
C ILE A 8 -2.55 -47.84 -6.46
N SER A 9 -3.67 -48.36 -5.98
CA SER A 9 -4.90 -47.55 -5.78
C SER A 9 -4.75 -46.49 -4.69
N LEU A 10 -3.99 -46.76 -3.62
CA LEU A 10 -3.69 -45.77 -2.58
C LEU A 10 -2.74 -44.67 -3.11
N LEU A 11 -1.76 -45.03 -3.93
CA LEU A 11 -0.82 -44.08 -4.53
C LEU A 11 -1.49 -43.17 -5.57
N ILE A 12 -2.47 -43.68 -6.33
CA ILE A 12 -3.27 -42.88 -7.29
C ILE A 12 -4.21 -41.90 -6.55
N LEU A 13 -4.71 -42.25 -5.36
CA LEU A 13 -5.47 -41.31 -4.53
C LEU A 13 -4.59 -40.20 -3.91
N CYS A 14 -3.32 -40.49 -3.59
CA CYS A 14 -2.38 -39.51 -3.04
C CYS A 14 -1.78 -38.57 -4.12
N VAL A 15 -1.63 -39.03 -5.37
CA VAL A 15 -1.17 -38.18 -6.49
C VAL A 15 -2.30 -37.31 -7.05
N GLY A 16 -3.57 -37.65 -6.79
CA GLY A 16 -4.73 -36.81 -7.12
C GLY A 16 -4.95 -35.61 -6.19
N MET A 17 -4.21 -35.50 -5.08
CA MET A 17 -4.27 -34.34 -4.17
C MET A 17 -3.15 -33.32 -4.43
N SER A 18 -2.20 -33.63 -5.32
CA SER A 18 -1.23 -32.64 -5.78
C SER A 18 -1.93 -31.63 -6.70
N SER A 19 -2.10 -30.42 -6.19
CA SER A 19 -2.64 -29.21 -6.82
C SER A 19 -4.15 -29.20 -7.10
N VAL A 20 -4.96 -29.25 -6.05
CA VAL A 20 -6.05 -28.26 -6.01
C VAL A 20 -5.36 -26.93 -5.78
N SER A 21 -5.08 -26.22 -6.87
CA SER A 21 -5.03 -24.76 -6.78
C SER A 21 -6.42 -24.39 -6.29
N PHE A 22 -6.52 -23.97 -5.03
CA PHE A 22 -7.69 -23.25 -4.55
C PHE A 22 -7.67 -21.93 -5.34
N ALA A 23 -8.25 -21.97 -6.53
CA ALA A 23 -8.41 -20.80 -7.37
C ALA A 23 -9.48 -19.96 -6.69
N GLN A 24 -9.05 -18.92 -5.99
CA GLN A 24 -9.91 -17.89 -5.44
C GLN A 24 -10.95 -17.50 -6.50
N THR A 25 -12.24 -17.65 -6.17
CA THR A 25 -13.34 -17.39 -7.12
C THR A 25 -13.84 -15.94 -7.07
N TRP A 26 -13.17 -15.09 -6.30
CA TRP A 26 -13.45 -13.66 -6.16
C TRP A 26 -12.18 -12.86 -6.46
N ASP A 27 -12.34 -11.62 -6.90
CA ASP A 27 -11.20 -10.77 -7.23
C ASP A 27 -10.45 -10.33 -5.98
N ALA A 28 -9.12 -10.23 -6.09
CA ALA A 28 -8.29 -9.68 -5.01
C ALA A 28 -8.62 -8.20 -4.77
N PRO A 29 -8.57 -7.72 -3.51
CA PRO A 29 -8.79 -6.32 -3.19
C PRO A 29 -7.82 -5.41 -3.95
N ALA A 30 -8.36 -4.38 -4.61
CA ALA A 30 -7.58 -3.37 -5.31
C ALA A 30 -8.00 -1.98 -4.86
N LEU A 31 -7.04 -1.05 -4.82
CA LEU A 31 -7.33 0.35 -4.59
C LEU A 31 -8.05 0.95 -5.80
N LYS A 32 -9.09 1.73 -5.52
CA LYS A 32 -9.85 2.44 -6.54
C LYS A 32 -9.38 3.88 -6.63
N GLY A 33 -9.04 4.31 -7.84
CA GLY A 33 -8.75 5.71 -8.13
C GLY A 33 -10.03 6.55 -8.20
N SER A 34 -9.97 7.75 -7.64
CA SER A 34 -10.99 8.79 -7.72
C SER A 34 -10.60 9.84 -8.76
N VAL A 35 -11.58 10.57 -9.30
CA VAL A 35 -11.32 11.80 -10.06
C VAL A 35 -10.92 12.91 -9.06
N PRO A 36 -9.74 13.55 -9.21
CA PRO A 36 -9.32 14.63 -8.32
C PRO A 36 -10.26 15.83 -8.40
N VAL A 37 -10.69 16.31 -7.24
CA VAL A 37 -11.50 17.51 -7.05
C VAL A 37 -10.69 18.52 -6.26
N SER A 38 -10.65 19.76 -6.74
CA SER A 38 -9.89 20.84 -6.09
C SER A 38 -10.33 21.04 -4.63
N GLY A 39 -9.36 21.10 -3.71
CA GLY A 39 -9.59 21.23 -2.27
C GLY A 39 -9.88 19.92 -1.53
N THR A 40 -9.83 18.77 -2.21
CA THR A 40 -10.09 17.45 -1.59
C THR A 40 -8.78 16.78 -1.16
N THR A 41 -8.83 16.07 -0.03
CA THR A 41 -7.72 15.25 0.50
C THR A 41 -7.77 13.83 -0.03
N TYR A 42 -6.62 13.31 -0.44
CA TYR A 42 -6.48 11.95 -0.95
C TYR A 42 -5.31 11.21 -0.32
N TYR A 43 -5.41 9.89 -0.28
CA TYR A 43 -4.22 9.04 -0.25
C TYR A 43 -3.68 8.95 -1.68
N VAL A 44 -2.42 9.31 -1.89
CA VAL A 44 -1.82 9.28 -3.22
C VAL A 44 -0.97 8.02 -3.33
N TYR A 45 -1.29 7.12 -4.26
CA TYR A 45 -0.71 5.78 -4.32
C TYR A 45 -0.01 5.54 -5.65
N ASN A 46 1.23 5.06 -5.60
CA ASN A 46 2.03 4.70 -6.76
C ASN A 46 1.76 3.26 -7.19
N LEU A 47 1.46 3.04 -8.46
CA LEU A 47 1.13 1.71 -8.98
C LEU A 47 2.35 0.80 -9.10
N GLY A 48 3.46 1.31 -9.64
CA GLY A 48 4.67 0.51 -9.88
C GLY A 48 5.33 0.06 -8.58
N LYS A 49 5.36 0.93 -7.56
CA LYS A 49 5.91 0.60 -6.25
C LYS A 49 4.91 -0.06 -5.30
N LYS A 50 3.62 0.05 -5.57
CA LYS A 50 2.54 -0.41 -4.69
C LYS A 50 2.62 0.22 -3.30
N ALA A 51 2.77 1.55 -3.26
CA ALA A 51 3.06 2.29 -2.03
C ALA A 51 2.46 3.71 -2.07
N PHE A 52 2.15 4.25 -0.89
CA PHE A 52 1.60 5.60 -0.71
C PHE A 52 2.69 6.67 -0.67
N LEU A 53 2.43 7.80 -1.31
CA LEU A 53 3.22 9.02 -1.21
C LEU A 53 3.19 9.53 0.23
N ASN A 54 4.38 9.73 0.77
CA ASN A 54 4.61 10.11 2.14
C ASN A 54 5.87 11.00 2.22
N ARG A 55 6.31 11.31 3.44
CA ARG A 55 7.56 12.02 3.72
C ARG A 55 8.38 11.22 4.73
N GLY A 56 9.70 11.33 4.66
CA GLY A 56 10.54 10.65 5.65
C GLY A 56 11.97 10.32 5.24
N GLY A 57 12.37 10.63 3.99
CA GLY A 57 13.76 10.47 3.56
C GLY A 57 14.66 11.56 4.15
N ASN A 58 15.54 12.16 3.34
CA ASN A 58 16.46 13.20 3.81
C ASN A 58 15.76 14.28 4.66
N TRP A 59 16.32 14.54 5.86
CA TRP A 59 15.82 15.51 6.86
C TRP A 59 14.36 15.31 7.27
N ARG A 60 13.79 14.11 7.04
CA ARG A 60 12.38 13.78 7.24
C ARG A 60 11.41 14.61 6.37
N THR A 61 11.91 15.27 5.34
CA THR A 61 11.14 16.18 4.47
C THR A 61 11.14 15.72 3.02
N GLN A 62 12.08 14.85 2.63
CA GLN A 62 12.09 14.23 1.31
C GLN A 62 10.87 13.34 1.14
N ALA A 63 10.24 13.47 -0.03
CA ALA A 63 9.12 12.63 -0.43
C ALA A 63 9.57 11.20 -0.65
N ILE A 64 8.82 10.25 -0.10
CA ILE A 64 9.09 8.82 -0.17
C ILE A 64 7.79 8.05 -0.44
N ALA A 65 7.90 6.79 -0.84
CA ALA A 65 6.77 5.89 -0.96
C ALA A 65 6.84 4.76 0.07
N THR A 66 5.80 4.61 0.89
CA THR A 66 5.69 3.62 1.98
C THR A 66 4.46 2.73 1.82
N ALA A 67 4.51 1.50 2.33
CA ALA A 67 3.40 0.54 2.21
C ALA A 67 2.08 1.06 2.81
N PHE A 68 2.18 1.93 3.82
CA PHE A 68 1.05 2.54 4.51
C PHE A 68 1.18 4.07 4.55
N PRO A 69 0.07 4.82 4.63
CA PRO A 69 0.06 6.28 4.66
C PRO A 69 0.29 6.85 6.07
N TYR A 70 1.26 6.33 6.82
CA TYR A 70 1.54 6.76 8.20
C TYR A 70 2.81 7.60 8.28
N ALA A 71 2.79 8.69 9.06
CA ALA A 71 3.90 9.64 9.12
C ALA A 71 5.20 9.09 9.77
N ASN A 72 5.15 8.01 10.57
CA ASN A 72 6.32 7.36 11.18
C ASN A 72 5.97 6.01 11.88
N GLU A 73 6.87 5.02 11.83
CA GLU A 73 6.77 3.74 12.55
C GLU A 73 7.00 3.88 14.08
N ALA A 74 7.63 4.97 14.55
CA ALA A 74 7.86 5.18 15.99
C ALA A 74 6.60 5.61 16.78
N VAL A 75 5.46 5.81 16.10
CA VAL A 75 4.17 6.21 16.69
C VAL A 75 3.08 5.18 16.34
N ILE A 76 3.44 3.89 16.31
CA ILE A 76 2.49 2.79 16.06
C ILE A 76 1.48 2.61 17.23
N ASN A 77 1.70 3.28 18.38
CA ASN A 77 0.85 3.15 19.58
C ASN A 77 -0.13 4.30 19.83
N ALA A 78 -0.20 5.30 18.95
CA ALA A 78 -1.40 6.14 18.82
C ALA A 78 -2.06 5.74 17.49
N ALA A 79 -3.34 6.04 17.28
CA ALA A 79 -3.96 6.01 15.96
C ALA A 79 -3.19 6.98 15.02
N GLY A 80 -2.05 6.52 14.49
CA GLY A 80 -0.93 7.35 14.10
C GLY A 80 -1.31 8.33 13.02
N SER A 81 -0.75 9.53 13.09
CA SER A 81 -1.16 10.61 12.19
C SER A 81 -1.05 10.18 10.72
N ILE A 82 -2.21 10.01 10.11
CA ILE A 82 -2.37 9.58 8.71
C ILE A 82 -1.95 10.72 7.80
N VAL A 83 -1.13 10.40 6.81
CA VAL A 83 -0.69 11.31 5.75
C VAL A 83 -1.65 11.24 4.57
N LYS A 84 -2.15 12.40 4.19
CA LYS A 84 -2.94 12.65 2.98
C LYS A 84 -2.35 13.85 2.24
N TRP A 85 -2.87 14.09 1.05
CA TRP A 85 -2.48 15.22 0.22
C TRP A 85 -3.72 15.97 -0.24
N THR A 86 -3.80 17.25 0.12
CA THR A 86 -4.86 18.13 -0.35
C THR A 86 -4.50 18.59 -1.76
N ALA A 87 -5.26 18.12 -2.74
CA ALA A 87 -5.05 18.45 -4.14
C ALA A 87 -5.82 19.71 -4.51
N VAL A 88 -5.13 20.77 -4.92
CA VAL A 88 -5.77 22.04 -5.33
C VAL A 88 -5.44 22.32 -6.78
N ASN A 89 -6.47 22.45 -7.62
CA ASN A 89 -6.32 22.91 -9.00
C ASN A 89 -6.06 24.41 -8.97
N THR A 90 -4.87 24.83 -9.38
CA THR A 90 -4.54 26.26 -9.46
C THR A 90 -4.98 26.84 -10.78
N THR A 91 -4.79 26.11 -11.88
CA THR A 91 -5.23 26.54 -13.22
C THR A 91 -5.20 25.34 -14.18
N GLY A 92 -6.30 25.07 -14.89
CA GLY A 92 -6.31 24.08 -15.98
C GLY A 92 -5.88 22.69 -15.51
N THR A 93 -4.73 22.21 -15.99
CA THR A 93 -4.12 20.92 -15.60
C THR A 93 -3.07 21.06 -14.49
N THR A 94 -2.88 22.25 -13.94
CA THR A 94 -1.85 22.53 -12.93
C THR A 94 -2.44 22.43 -11.53
N TRP A 95 -1.80 21.65 -10.67
CA TRP A 95 -2.22 21.34 -9.32
C TRP A 95 -1.11 21.54 -8.31
N THR A 96 -1.47 21.80 -7.05
CA THR A 96 -0.58 21.64 -5.90
C THR A 96 -1.03 20.47 -5.05
N LEU A 97 -0.10 19.88 -4.30
CA LEU A 97 -0.37 18.84 -3.32
C LEU A 97 0.13 19.32 -1.96
N GLN A 98 -0.78 19.76 -1.11
CA GLN A 98 -0.45 20.22 0.24
C GLN A 98 -0.40 19.03 1.20
N TYR A 99 0.63 19.02 2.04
CA TYR A 99 0.81 17.99 3.06
C TYR A 99 -0.29 18.10 4.12
N ASN A 100 -1.07 17.03 4.28
CA ASN A 100 -2.14 16.94 5.27
C ASN A 100 -1.82 15.79 6.24
N ILE A 101 -1.87 16.08 7.54
CA ILE A 101 -1.58 15.11 8.58
C ILE A 101 -2.63 15.20 9.69
N GLY A 102 -3.16 14.06 10.11
CA GLY A 102 -4.17 14.04 11.18
C GLY A 102 -5.46 14.79 10.83
N GLY A 103 -5.75 14.98 9.53
CA GLY A 103 -6.96 15.64 9.04
C GLY A 103 -6.84 17.15 8.85
N ALA A 104 -5.66 17.75 9.06
CA ALA A 104 -5.42 19.17 8.86
C ALA A 104 -4.26 19.42 7.88
N ASP A 105 -4.40 20.47 7.08
CA ASP A 105 -3.35 20.93 6.18
C ASP A 105 -2.24 21.61 6.96
N GLU A 106 -1.01 21.23 6.67
CA GLU A 106 0.16 21.88 7.26
C GLU A 106 0.52 23.12 6.44
N ASN A 107 0.48 24.28 7.11
CA ASN A 107 0.72 25.55 6.45
C ASN A 107 2.12 25.61 5.82
N GLY A 108 2.20 26.04 4.56
CA GLY A 108 3.45 26.21 3.83
C GLY A 108 4.16 24.91 3.42
N LYS A 109 3.52 23.74 3.62
CA LYS A 109 4.14 22.44 3.32
C LYS A 109 3.49 21.79 2.11
N TYR A 110 4.15 21.87 0.96
CA TYR A 110 3.67 21.28 -0.30
C TYR A 110 4.69 20.31 -0.86
N LEU A 111 4.22 19.35 -1.67
CA LEU A 111 5.08 18.56 -2.54
C LEU A 111 5.71 19.48 -3.59
N PHE A 112 7.04 19.53 -3.66
CA PHE A 112 7.75 20.40 -4.58
C PHE A 112 9.02 19.76 -5.16
N ALA A 113 9.37 20.17 -6.38
CA ALA A 113 10.60 19.77 -7.04
C ALA A 113 11.77 20.65 -6.56
N ALA A 114 12.70 20.08 -5.79
CA ALA A 114 13.71 20.87 -5.09
C ALA A 114 14.97 21.14 -5.92
N ASN A 115 15.34 20.22 -6.82
CA ASN A 115 16.63 20.30 -7.50
C ASN A 115 16.56 19.77 -8.93
N ALA A 116 16.79 20.67 -9.89
CA ALA A 116 16.79 20.40 -11.32
C ALA A 116 17.84 19.36 -11.78
N SER A 117 18.87 19.11 -10.97
CA SER A 117 20.04 18.30 -11.35
C SER A 117 19.89 16.82 -11.01
N ASN A 118 19.14 16.49 -9.96
CA ASN A 118 19.06 15.12 -9.43
C ASN A 118 17.63 14.60 -9.27
N GLY A 119 16.61 15.43 -9.51
CA GLY A 119 15.23 15.01 -9.49
C GLY A 119 14.55 15.04 -8.13
N GLU A 120 15.22 15.49 -7.08
CA GLU A 120 14.71 15.34 -5.71
C GLU A 120 13.40 16.09 -5.47
N VAL A 121 12.52 15.45 -4.71
CA VAL A 121 11.20 15.97 -4.34
C VAL A 121 11.09 15.99 -2.82
N TYR A 122 10.58 17.10 -2.29
CA TYR A 122 10.43 17.36 -0.87
C TYR A 122 9.01 17.86 -0.57
N THR A 123 8.65 18.00 0.70
CA THR A 123 7.24 18.16 1.13
C THR A 123 6.99 19.37 2.05
N ASP A 124 7.93 20.31 2.14
CA ASP A 124 7.98 21.33 3.19
C ASP A 124 8.31 22.74 2.67
N ASN A 125 7.95 23.04 1.43
CA ASN A 125 8.18 24.36 0.82
C ASN A 125 6.97 24.84 0.02
N THR A 126 6.94 26.13 -0.31
CA THR A 126 5.90 26.80 -1.12
C THR A 126 6.35 27.14 -2.54
N ASN A 127 7.65 27.07 -2.84
CA ASN A 127 8.18 27.32 -4.17
C ASN A 127 8.22 26.02 -4.99
N ASP A 128 8.10 26.13 -6.32
CA ASP A 128 8.18 25.00 -7.26
C ASP A 128 7.27 23.82 -6.90
N ASN A 129 6.10 24.15 -6.33
CA ASN A 129 5.14 23.20 -5.74
C ASN A 129 3.97 22.85 -6.67
N THR A 130 4.07 23.21 -7.94
CA THR A 130 3.03 22.97 -8.94
C THR A 130 3.38 21.77 -9.81
N TRP A 131 2.35 21.03 -10.20
CA TRP A 131 2.45 19.80 -10.95
C TRP A 131 1.40 19.80 -12.05
N VAL A 132 1.82 19.50 -13.28
CA VAL A 132 0.91 19.24 -14.39
C VAL A 132 0.38 17.82 -14.24
N LEU A 133 -0.91 17.70 -13.94
CA LEU A 133 -1.63 16.45 -13.80
C LEU A 133 -2.27 16.07 -15.12
N ALA A 134 -1.96 14.87 -15.63
CA ALA A 134 -2.53 14.33 -16.85
C ALA A 134 -3.13 12.94 -16.62
N VAL A 135 -4.22 12.63 -17.31
CA VAL A 135 -4.87 11.31 -17.26
C VAL A 135 -4.04 10.32 -18.06
N ALA A 136 -3.58 9.25 -17.42
CA ALA A 136 -2.88 8.13 -18.05
C ALA A 136 -3.84 6.98 -18.41
N ASP A 137 -4.87 6.76 -17.60
CA ASP A 137 -5.95 5.80 -17.86
C ASP A 137 -7.25 6.32 -17.22
N ALA A 138 -8.18 6.76 -18.06
CA ALA A 138 -9.47 7.31 -17.62
C ALA A 138 -10.39 6.26 -16.99
N SER A 139 -10.28 4.99 -17.39
CA SER A 139 -11.17 3.92 -16.90
C SER A 139 -10.89 3.56 -15.44
N ARG A 140 -9.63 3.71 -15.02
CA ARG A 140 -9.16 3.39 -13.68
C ARG A 140 -8.77 4.63 -12.85
N ASN A 141 -8.99 5.84 -13.39
CA ASN A 141 -8.58 7.11 -12.80
C ASN A 141 -7.09 7.10 -12.40
N ILE A 142 -6.23 6.77 -13.36
CA ILE A 142 -4.78 6.77 -13.20
C ILE A 142 -4.21 8.01 -13.85
N TYR A 143 -3.25 8.62 -13.16
CA TYR A 143 -2.66 9.90 -13.54
C TYR A 143 -1.14 9.84 -13.56
N THR A 144 -0.54 10.72 -14.35
CA THR A 144 0.87 11.11 -14.24
C THR A 144 0.96 12.54 -13.73
N LEU A 145 2.01 12.85 -12.98
CA LEU A 145 2.34 14.21 -12.58
C LEU A 145 3.68 14.60 -13.20
N GLN A 146 3.78 15.80 -13.74
CA GLN A 146 5.01 16.34 -14.33
C GLN A 146 5.28 17.74 -13.76
N VAL A 147 6.54 18.13 -13.65
CA VAL A 147 6.85 19.54 -13.38
C VAL A 147 6.38 20.42 -14.55
N PRO A 148 6.01 21.69 -14.35
CA PRO A 148 5.62 22.57 -15.45
C PRO A 148 6.74 22.76 -16.47
N ALA A 149 6.40 23.02 -17.74
CA ALA A 149 7.37 23.27 -18.80
C ALA A 149 8.29 24.47 -18.56
N THR A 150 7.91 25.37 -17.65
CA THR A 150 8.70 26.52 -17.21
C THR A 150 9.75 26.17 -16.15
N TYR A 151 9.69 24.98 -15.55
CA TYR A 151 10.66 24.55 -14.55
C TYR A 151 11.99 24.19 -15.24
N GLY A 152 13.12 24.69 -14.70
CA GLY A 152 14.42 24.57 -15.37
C GLY A 152 14.90 23.13 -15.61
N GLY A 153 14.40 22.15 -14.85
CA GLY A 153 14.69 20.72 -15.01
C GLY A 153 13.63 19.94 -15.81
N TYR A 154 12.72 20.63 -16.52
CA TYR A 154 11.64 19.98 -17.27
C TYR A 154 12.16 19.07 -18.38
N ASN A 155 11.56 17.88 -18.48
CA ASN A 155 11.70 16.97 -19.61
C ASN A 155 10.35 16.29 -19.87
N ALA A 156 9.86 16.36 -21.11
CA ALA A 156 8.55 15.84 -21.51
C ALA A 156 8.40 14.32 -21.31
N GLU A 157 9.50 13.58 -21.30
CA GLU A 157 9.53 12.11 -21.13
C GLU A 157 9.78 11.69 -19.67
N GLN A 158 9.78 12.63 -18.73
CA GLN A 158 10.03 12.37 -17.32
C GLN A 158 8.88 12.85 -16.44
N PHE A 159 8.58 12.10 -15.39
CA PHE A 159 7.43 12.30 -14.53
C PHE A 159 7.78 12.06 -13.06
N LEU A 160 6.94 12.61 -12.18
CA LEU A 160 6.92 12.25 -10.77
C LEU A 160 6.70 10.75 -10.64
N GLY A 161 7.59 10.09 -9.92
CA GLY A 161 7.55 8.65 -9.75
C GLY A 161 8.45 8.18 -8.62
N VAL A 162 8.52 6.86 -8.50
CA VAL A 162 9.38 6.18 -7.53
C VAL A 162 10.34 5.29 -8.28
N GLY A 163 11.63 5.37 -7.98
CA GLY A 163 12.62 4.46 -8.56
C GLY A 163 12.32 2.99 -8.24
N SER A 164 12.79 2.07 -9.10
CA SER A 164 12.64 0.63 -8.87
C SER A 164 13.36 0.17 -7.59
N ALA A 165 14.54 0.72 -7.32
CA ALA A 165 15.34 0.46 -6.13
C ALA A 165 15.14 1.53 -5.04
N ALA A 166 15.33 1.12 -3.78
CA ALA A 166 15.44 2.04 -2.67
C ALA A 166 16.81 2.75 -2.69
N GLU A 167 16.85 3.97 -2.17
CA GLU A 167 18.05 4.81 -2.10
C GLU A 167 18.40 5.12 -0.64
N GLY A 168 19.69 5.33 -0.38
CA GLY A 168 20.16 5.76 0.93
C GLY A 168 19.79 7.21 1.20
N THR A 169 19.21 7.47 2.36
CA THR A 169 18.89 8.82 2.87
C THR A 169 19.49 9.02 4.25
N SER A 170 19.49 10.25 4.76
CA SER A 170 19.90 10.53 6.14
C SER A 170 18.99 9.89 7.21
N MET A 171 17.85 9.31 6.80
CA MET A 171 16.92 8.57 7.66
C MET A 171 16.93 7.05 7.41
N GLY A 172 17.88 6.55 6.61
CA GLY A 172 17.97 5.15 6.21
C GLY A 172 17.59 4.90 4.75
N TYR A 173 17.45 3.64 4.36
CA TYR A 173 17.03 3.28 3.01
C TYR A 173 15.54 3.56 2.80
N ALA A 174 15.19 4.25 1.72
CA ALA A 174 13.81 4.60 1.41
C ALA A 174 13.52 4.52 -0.09
N ASN A 175 12.25 4.32 -0.44
CA ASN A 175 11.80 4.45 -1.82
C ASN A 175 11.57 5.93 -2.13
N VAL A 176 12.64 6.60 -2.54
CA VAL A 176 12.63 8.05 -2.77
C VAL A 176 11.76 8.40 -3.98
N VAL A 177 10.95 9.44 -3.83
CA VAL A 177 10.15 10.01 -4.91
C VAL A 177 11.00 11.05 -5.64
N LYS A 178 10.98 10.99 -6.97
CA LYS A 178 11.68 11.93 -7.85
C LYS A 178 10.78 12.44 -8.95
N TYR A 179 11.00 13.67 -9.40
CA TYR A 179 10.20 14.26 -10.48
C TYR A 179 10.67 13.84 -11.89
N ASN A 180 11.86 13.24 -11.99
CA ASN A 180 12.57 12.99 -13.24
C ASN A 180 12.62 11.49 -13.62
N ILE A 181 11.63 10.69 -13.18
CA ILE A 181 11.59 9.27 -13.50
C ILE A 181 11.17 9.11 -14.97
N PRO A 182 11.91 8.35 -15.80
CA PRO A 182 11.54 8.12 -17.19
C PRO A 182 10.14 7.52 -17.33
N SER A 183 9.42 7.96 -18.36
CA SER A 183 8.14 7.39 -18.75
C SER A 183 8.26 5.95 -19.25
N GLY A 184 7.14 5.23 -19.29
CA GLY A 184 7.04 3.89 -19.87
C GLY A 184 6.48 2.83 -18.93
N ASP A 185 6.67 3.00 -17.62
CA ASP A 185 6.27 2.02 -16.60
C ASP A 185 5.26 2.56 -15.58
N ASP A 186 4.74 1.66 -14.74
CA ASP A 186 3.78 2.01 -13.67
C ASP A 186 4.42 2.81 -12.53
N TYR A 187 5.76 2.96 -12.50
CA TYR A 187 6.49 3.72 -11.49
C TYR A 187 6.20 5.23 -11.52
N THR A 188 5.70 5.76 -12.63
CA THR A 188 5.27 7.16 -12.78
C THR A 188 3.76 7.36 -12.68
N LYS A 189 3.02 6.27 -12.44
CA LYS A 189 1.56 6.27 -12.40
C LYS A 189 1.04 6.32 -10.98
N TRP A 190 0.13 7.25 -10.76
CA TRP A 190 -0.45 7.55 -9.46
C TRP A 190 -1.97 7.44 -9.53
N ILE A 191 -2.57 7.00 -8.43
CA ILE A 191 -4.01 7.09 -8.20
C ILE A 191 -4.26 7.93 -6.97
N PHE A 192 -5.35 8.71 -7.02
CA PHE A 192 -5.85 9.49 -5.89
C PHE A 192 -6.97 8.69 -5.25
N VAL A 193 -6.76 8.16 -4.05
CA VAL A 193 -7.74 7.31 -3.37
C VAL A 193 -8.46 8.16 -2.33
N SER A 194 -9.79 8.22 -2.44
CA SER A 194 -10.63 8.91 -1.46
C SER A 194 -10.60 8.20 -0.10
N GLN A 195 -11.08 8.88 0.95
CA GLN A 195 -11.21 8.25 2.26
C GLN A 195 -12.13 7.03 2.23
N ALA A 196 -13.32 7.17 1.62
CA ALA A 196 -14.29 6.09 1.53
C ALA A 196 -13.75 4.89 0.72
N ASP A 197 -13.04 5.14 -0.38
CA ASP A 197 -12.45 4.07 -1.20
C ASP A 197 -11.31 3.33 -0.45
N TYR A 198 -10.52 4.05 0.35
CA TYR A 198 -9.47 3.44 1.16
C TYR A 198 -10.05 2.59 2.31
N GLU A 199 -11.09 3.08 2.99
CA GLU A 199 -11.81 2.32 4.02
C GLU A 199 -12.47 1.06 3.45
N LEU A 200 -13.09 1.16 2.26
CA LEU A 200 -13.62 0.01 1.53
C LEU A 200 -12.52 -1.00 1.19
N TYR A 201 -11.37 -0.53 0.70
CA TYR A 201 -10.23 -1.40 0.41
C TYR A 201 -9.75 -2.15 1.65
N LEU A 202 -9.60 -1.48 2.80
CA LEU A 202 -9.18 -2.13 4.06
C LEU A 202 -10.20 -3.17 4.54
N ALA A 203 -11.50 -2.87 4.43
CA ALA A 203 -12.57 -3.82 4.75
C ALA A 203 -12.48 -5.07 3.85
N LYS A 204 -12.29 -4.86 2.54
CA LYS A 204 -12.10 -5.95 1.57
C LYS A 204 -10.85 -6.77 1.85
N VAL A 205 -9.71 -6.16 2.14
CA VAL A 205 -8.47 -6.87 2.51
C VAL A 205 -8.68 -7.77 3.73
N THR A 206 -9.46 -7.29 4.70
CA THR A 206 -9.75 -8.07 5.92
C THR A 206 -10.65 -9.26 5.61
N LEU A 207 -11.76 -9.04 4.88
CA LEU A 207 -12.66 -10.14 4.51
C LEU A 207 -11.99 -11.14 3.57
N ASP A 208 -11.24 -10.68 2.58
CA ASP A 208 -10.47 -11.51 1.64
C ASP A 208 -9.51 -12.45 2.36
N ARG A 209 -8.78 -11.96 3.38
CA ARG A 209 -7.90 -12.77 4.21
C ARG A 209 -8.65 -13.91 4.90
N TYR A 210 -9.80 -13.62 5.49
CA TYR A 210 -10.59 -14.63 6.21
C TYR A 210 -11.27 -15.61 5.25
N MET A 211 -11.77 -15.16 4.10
CA MET A 211 -12.32 -16.04 3.07
C MET A 211 -11.24 -16.96 2.50
N THR A 212 -10.03 -16.44 2.28
CA THR A 212 -8.88 -17.25 1.83
C THR A 212 -8.55 -18.34 2.84
N TYR A 213 -8.49 -17.99 4.14
CA TYR A 213 -8.24 -18.98 5.18
C TYR A 213 -9.37 -20.01 5.29
N ALA A 214 -10.63 -19.57 5.22
CA ALA A 214 -11.80 -20.44 5.24
C ALA A 214 -11.83 -21.43 4.05
N ASP A 215 -11.44 -20.98 2.86
CA ASP A 215 -11.32 -21.83 1.67
C ASP A 215 -10.22 -22.89 1.85
N MET A 216 -9.08 -22.50 2.43
CA MET A 216 -7.96 -23.41 2.70
C MET A 216 -8.31 -24.53 3.68
N ILE A 217 -9.05 -24.25 4.75
CA ILE A 217 -9.44 -25.27 5.73
C ILE A 217 -10.65 -26.10 5.26
N GLY A 218 -11.46 -25.53 4.35
CA GLY A 218 -12.69 -26.13 3.85
C GLY A 218 -13.83 -26.19 4.88
N GLY A 219 -15.02 -26.60 4.43
CA GLY A 219 -16.18 -26.81 5.31
C GLY A 219 -17.02 -25.57 5.63
N ILE A 220 -16.63 -24.39 5.13
CA ILE A 220 -17.41 -23.14 5.22
C ILE A 220 -17.89 -22.75 3.82
N ASP A 221 -19.19 -22.51 3.66
CA ASP A 221 -19.75 -21.95 2.42
C ASP A 221 -19.46 -20.45 2.32
N LEU A 222 -18.71 -20.06 1.29
CA LEU A 222 -18.29 -18.67 1.06
C LEU A 222 -19.26 -17.85 0.20
N THR A 223 -20.32 -18.46 -0.32
CA THR A 223 -21.23 -17.83 -1.31
C THR A 223 -21.78 -16.48 -0.82
N SER A 224 -22.27 -16.40 0.43
CA SER A 224 -22.79 -15.15 1.00
C SER A 224 -21.72 -14.10 1.26
N TYR A 225 -20.51 -14.54 1.63
CA TYR A 225 -19.38 -13.65 1.88
C TYR A 225 -18.88 -13.03 0.58
N ILE A 226 -18.77 -13.81 -0.49
CA ILE A 226 -18.41 -13.33 -1.84
C ILE A 226 -19.45 -12.32 -2.35
N ASN A 227 -20.74 -12.59 -2.18
CA ASN A 227 -21.80 -11.64 -2.57
C ASN A 227 -21.70 -10.33 -1.77
N THR A 228 -21.40 -10.41 -0.47
CA THR A 228 -21.21 -9.21 0.37
C THR A 228 -19.95 -8.43 -0.03
N TYR A 229 -18.87 -9.14 -0.34
CA TYR A 229 -17.61 -8.58 -0.82
C TYR A 229 -17.80 -7.79 -2.12
N ASN A 230 -18.56 -8.32 -3.06
CA ASN A 230 -18.82 -7.70 -4.37
C ASN A 230 -19.85 -6.57 -4.35
N ALA A 231 -20.57 -6.38 -3.23
CA ALA A 231 -21.58 -5.33 -3.11
C ALA A 231 -20.98 -3.94 -2.80
N ASP A 232 -19.68 -3.86 -2.49
CA ASP A 232 -18.96 -2.60 -2.20
C ASP A 232 -19.55 -1.75 -1.07
N VAL A 233 -20.21 -2.38 -0.09
CA VAL A 233 -20.75 -1.70 1.10
C VAL A 233 -19.85 -1.95 2.31
N THR A 234 -19.01 -0.97 2.65
CA THR A 234 -17.98 -1.07 3.70
C THR A 234 -18.50 -1.64 5.02
N SER A 235 -19.63 -1.16 5.54
CA SER A 235 -20.22 -1.64 6.81
C SER A 235 -20.63 -3.11 6.76
N ASN A 236 -21.17 -3.55 5.63
CA ASN A 236 -21.61 -4.94 5.45
C ASN A 236 -20.39 -5.87 5.34
N ILE A 237 -19.35 -5.44 4.62
CA ILE A 237 -18.10 -6.17 4.49
C ILE A 237 -17.42 -6.32 5.86
N ASN A 238 -17.35 -5.25 6.66
CA ASN A 238 -16.82 -5.33 8.03
C ASN A 238 -17.63 -6.28 8.92
N THR A 239 -18.96 -6.24 8.82
CA THR A 239 -19.83 -7.16 9.56
C THR A 239 -19.59 -8.61 9.14
N ALA A 240 -19.49 -8.86 7.83
CA ALA A 240 -19.19 -10.17 7.29
C ALA A 240 -17.81 -10.68 7.73
N ALA A 241 -16.79 -9.81 7.76
CA ALA A 241 -15.46 -10.15 8.25
C ALA A 241 -15.47 -10.58 9.71
N THR A 242 -16.17 -9.84 10.58
CA THR A 242 -16.33 -10.19 12.01
C THR A 242 -17.04 -11.54 12.19
N ASN A 243 -18.12 -11.77 11.44
CA ASN A 243 -18.87 -13.02 11.49
C ASN A 243 -18.04 -14.22 11.03
N LEU A 244 -17.27 -14.06 9.94
CA LEU A 244 -16.39 -15.11 9.44
C LEU A 244 -15.26 -15.41 10.42
N LEU A 245 -14.62 -14.37 10.99
CA LEU A 245 -13.60 -14.56 12.03
C LEU A 245 -14.14 -15.33 13.23
N THR A 246 -15.37 -15.02 13.67
CA THR A 246 -16.03 -15.72 14.78
C THR A 246 -16.31 -17.18 14.42
N THR A 247 -16.71 -17.44 13.18
CA THR A 247 -16.98 -18.81 12.69
C THR A 247 -15.70 -19.63 12.56
N LEU A 248 -14.61 -18.99 12.15
CA LEU A 248 -13.29 -19.60 12.03
C LEU A 248 -12.71 -19.99 13.40
N ASP A 249 -13.10 -19.29 14.46
CA ASP A 249 -12.66 -19.49 15.84
C ASP A 249 -11.17 -19.82 15.95
N PRO A 250 -10.27 -18.95 15.44
CA PRO A 250 -8.85 -19.25 15.40
C PRO A 250 -8.30 -19.37 16.83
N GLU A 251 -7.70 -20.51 17.14
CA GLU A 251 -7.06 -20.75 18.42
C GLU A 251 -5.71 -20.01 18.50
N ASP A 252 -5.47 -19.33 19.61
CA ASP A 252 -4.24 -18.57 19.84
C ASP A 252 -3.09 -19.50 20.28
N PHE A 253 -2.17 -19.80 19.38
CA PHE A 253 -1.03 -20.66 19.69
C PHE A 253 0.23 -19.91 20.16
N ILE A 254 0.13 -18.67 20.66
CA ILE A 254 1.31 -17.94 21.20
C ILE A 254 2.05 -18.77 22.26
N TRP A 255 1.33 -19.56 23.06
CA TRP A 255 1.92 -20.48 24.05
C TRP A 255 2.82 -21.57 23.44
N SER A 256 2.69 -21.85 22.15
CA SER A 256 3.51 -22.85 21.44
C SER A 256 4.83 -22.30 20.93
N ILE A 257 4.99 -20.96 20.92
CA ILE A 257 6.23 -20.30 20.54
C ILE A 257 7.18 -20.40 21.73
N TYR A 258 8.36 -20.99 21.52
CA TYR A 258 9.39 -21.06 22.56
C TYR A 258 10.05 -19.69 22.76
N ASN A 259 10.22 -19.27 24.02
CA ASN A 259 10.76 -17.95 24.38
C ASN A 259 10.05 -16.77 23.66
N PRO A 260 8.71 -16.64 23.79
CA PRO A 260 7.94 -15.61 23.09
C PRO A 260 8.14 -14.21 23.68
N SER A 261 8.64 -14.12 24.92
CA SER A 261 8.85 -12.89 25.67
C SER A 261 10.28 -12.36 25.63
N PHE A 262 11.23 -13.08 25.01
CA PHE A 262 12.67 -12.77 25.00
C PHE A 262 13.35 -12.74 26.38
N GLU A 263 12.70 -13.26 27.42
CA GLU A 263 13.27 -13.38 28.78
C GLU A 263 14.48 -14.34 28.80
N ASP A 264 14.56 -15.28 27.86
CA ASP A 264 15.72 -16.16 27.63
C ASP A 264 16.59 -15.69 26.45
N GLY A 265 16.66 -14.36 26.24
CA GLY A 265 17.43 -13.76 25.15
C GLY A 265 16.95 -14.21 23.77
N PHE A 266 17.90 -14.57 22.89
CA PHE A 266 17.60 -15.08 21.53
C PHE A 266 17.64 -16.61 21.42
N ASN A 267 17.71 -17.32 22.55
CA ASN A 267 17.70 -18.79 22.51
C ASN A 267 16.42 -19.26 21.80
N HIS A 268 16.59 -20.23 20.90
CA HIS A 268 15.55 -20.81 20.04
C HIS A 268 14.97 -19.91 18.94
N TRP A 269 15.52 -18.71 18.74
CA TRP A 269 15.24 -17.87 17.59
C TRP A 269 16.31 -18.06 16.51
N THR A 270 15.90 -18.15 15.25
CA THR A 270 16.81 -18.41 14.10
C THR A 270 17.59 -17.19 13.64
N ASN A 271 17.43 -16.03 14.29
CA ASN A 271 18.06 -14.77 13.91
C ASN A 271 18.87 -14.16 15.07
N SER A 272 20.08 -14.68 15.27
CA SER A 272 21.01 -14.33 16.36
C SER A 272 21.89 -13.10 16.08
N GLY A 273 21.55 -12.27 15.09
CA GLY A 273 22.42 -11.22 14.53
C GLY A 273 22.02 -9.76 14.78
N PHE A 274 21.00 -9.50 15.59
CA PHE A 274 20.58 -8.12 15.86
C PHE A 274 21.54 -7.44 16.84
N TRP A 275 22.05 -6.27 16.44
CA TRP A 275 22.74 -5.36 17.34
C TRP A 275 21.67 -4.71 18.22
N THR A 276 21.65 -5.04 19.51
CA THR A 276 20.86 -4.28 20.49
C THR A 276 21.52 -2.91 20.64
N GLN A 277 20.77 -1.82 20.39
CA GLN A 277 21.18 -0.51 20.89
C GLN A 277 21.01 -0.52 22.40
N GLY A 278 22.13 -0.53 23.13
CA GLY A 278 22.13 -0.26 24.56
C GLY A 278 21.66 1.17 24.83
N ASN A 279 20.84 1.33 25.86
CA ASN A 279 20.34 2.62 26.35
C ASN A 279 21.45 3.62 26.66
#